data_AF-A0A7T0FXP6-F1
#
_entry.id   AF-A0A7T0FXP6-F1
#
_cell.length_a   1.000
_cell.length_b   1.000
_cell.length_c   1.000
_cell.angle_alpha   90.00
_cell.angle_beta   90.00
_cell.angle_gamma   90.00
#
_symmetry.space_group_name_H-M   'P 1'
#
loop_
_entity.id
_entity.type
_entity.pdbx_description
1 polymer ?
#
loop_
_entity_poly.entity_id
_entity_poly.type
_entity_poly.pdbx_seq_one_letter_code
_entity_poly.pdbx_strand_id
1 'polypeptide(L)'
;MFLYTYLFLTGFNYTLKDLKNFRCIHSKAPGHPEYNVSLGIEATTGPLGQGLGNAVGMAIAHKLFTNKIGGVFNHKSFIICFVGDGCLQEGISYEATTIAGL
;
A
#
# COMPACT_ATOMS: atom_id res chain seq x y z
N MET A 1 7.93 8.13 -6.88
CA MET A 1 9.01 7.58 -7.75
C MET A 1 9.54 6.25 -7.25
N PHE A 2 9.92 6.11 -5.98
CA PHE A 2 10.40 4.86 -5.38
C PHE A 2 9.51 3.65 -5.72
N LEU A 3 8.21 3.72 -5.39
CA LEU A 3 7.26 2.62 -5.61
C LEU A 3 7.24 2.12 -7.07
N TYR A 4 7.12 3.03 -8.05
CA TYR A 4 7.09 2.64 -9.46
C TYR A 4 8.39 2.00 -9.93
N THR A 5 9.53 2.48 -9.42
CA THR A 5 10.83 1.89 -9.72
C THR A 5 10.94 0.49 -9.13
N TYR A 6 10.49 0.30 -7.89
CA TYR A 6 10.42 -1.01 -7.24
C TYR A 6 9.51 -1.98 -8.02
N LEU A 7 8.32 -1.54 -8.41
CA LEU A 7 7.37 -2.34 -9.19
C LEU A 7 7.94 -2.73 -10.57
N PHE A 8 8.60 -1.80 -11.26
CA PHE A 8 9.32 -2.10 -12.50
C PHE A 8 10.40 -3.17 -12.32
N LEU A 9 11.24 -3.03 -11.29
CA LEU A 9 12.34 -3.97 -11.02
C LEU A 9 11.86 -5.34 -10.55
N THR A 10 10.68 -5.41 -9.92
CA THR A 10 10.07 -6.66 -9.44
C THR A 10 9.17 -7.33 -10.48
N GLY A 11 9.13 -6.82 -11.71
CA GLY A 11 8.47 -7.47 -12.85
C GLY A 11 6.99 -7.16 -13.01
N PHE A 12 6.46 -6.13 -12.34
CA PHE A 12 5.11 -5.63 -12.65
C PHE A 12 5.07 -4.99 -14.04
N ASN A 13 3.85 -4.77 -14.55
CA ASN A 13 3.57 -4.27 -15.90
C ASN A 13 3.88 -2.76 -16.09
N TYR A 14 5.15 -2.41 -15.85
CA TYR A 14 5.77 -1.13 -16.09
C TYR A 14 6.87 -1.29 -17.13
N THR A 15 6.99 -0.30 -18.00
CA THR A 15 8.12 -0.17 -18.94
C THR A 15 9.03 0.97 -18.50
N LEU A 16 10.25 1.02 -19.02
CA LEU A 16 11.13 2.17 -18.81
C LEU A 16 10.50 3.48 -19.33
N LYS A 17 9.65 3.40 -20.37
CA LYS A 17 8.91 4.55 -20.89
C LYS A 17 7.88 5.07 -19.88
N ASP A 18 7.20 4.18 -19.16
CA ASP A 18 6.24 4.57 -18.12
C ASP A 18 6.94 5.34 -16.99
N LEU A 19 8.13 4.89 -16.56
CA LEU A 19 8.93 5.59 -15.55
C LEU A 19 9.42 6.96 -16.03
N LYS A 20 9.83 7.07 -17.31
CA LYS A 20 10.22 8.35 -17.92
C LYS A 20 9.04 9.33 -18.03
N ASN A 21 7.82 8.82 -18.17
CA ASN A 21 6.59 9.60 -18.22
C ASN A 21 5.98 9.85 -16.83
N PHE A 22 6.77 9.84 -15.76
CA PHE A 22 6.29 10.15 -14.41
C PHE A 22 5.62 11.54 -14.37
N ARG A 23 4.43 11.62 -13.76
CA ARG A 23 3.61 12.84 -13.65
C ARG A 23 3.11 13.42 -14.98
N CYS A 24 3.20 12.66 -16.08
CA CYS A 24 2.58 13.04 -17.34
C CYS A 24 1.10 12.60 -17.38
N ILE A 25 0.30 13.33 -18.17
CA ILE A 25 -1.11 12.99 -18.42
C ILE A 25 -1.19 11.57 -19.01
N HIS A 26 -2.17 10.78 -18.53
CA HIS A 26 -2.38 9.37 -18.90
C HIS A 26 -1.22 8.41 -18.61
N SER A 27 -0.25 8.82 -17.78
CA SER A 27 0.83 7.95 -17.34
C SER A 27 0.36 6.92 -16.32
N LYS A 28 0.92 5.70 -16.36
CA LYS A 28 0.81 4.69 -15.30
C LYS A 28 1.56 5.06 -14.00
N ALA A 29 2.37 6.13 -14.05
CA ALA A 29 3.16 6.64 -12.94
C ALA A 29 2.71 8.07 -12.56
N PRO A 30 1.50 8.24 -12.00
CA PRO A 30 0.99 9.54 -11.55
C PRO A 30 1.82 10.10 -10.37
N GLY A 31 1.57 11.36 -10.01
CA GLY A 31 2.34 12.05 -8.98
C GLY A 31 2.30 11.41 -7.60
N HIS A 32 1.17 10.80 -7.27
CA HIS A 32 0.93 9.98 -6.09
C HIS A 32 0.32 8.65 -6.54
N PRO A 33 0.57 7.52 -5.84
CA PRO A 33 0.02 6.23 -6.24
C PRO A 33 -1.51 6.21 -6.22
N GLU A 34 -2.11 5.70 -7.29
CA GLU A 34 -3.55 5.52 -7.44
C GLU A 34 -3.85 4.01 -7.51
N TYR A 35 -4.82 3.55 -6.71
CA TYR A 35 -5.18 2.15 -6.57
C TYR A 35 -5.35 1.45 -7.92
N ASN A 36 -4.56 0.40 -8.14
CA ASN A 36 -4.65 -0.48 -9.30
C ASN A 36 -3.89 -1.77 -9.02
N VAL A 37 -4.60 -2.83 -8.64
CA VAL A 37 -4.01 -4.13 -8.30
C VAL A 37 -3.27 -4.75 -9.49
N SER A 38 -3.73 -4.52 -10.73
CA SER A 38 -3.04 -5.04 -11.92
C SER A 38 -1.65 -4.43 -12.14
N LEU A 39 -1.38 -3.28 -11.51
CA LEU A 39 -0.09 -2.61 -11.51
C LEU A 39 0.64 -2.76 -10.16
N GLY A 40 0.11 -3.53 -9.21
CA GLY A 40 0.72 -3.71 -7.89
C GLY A 40 0.52 -2.53 -6.93
N ILE A 41 -0.45 -1.65 -7.19
CA ILE A 41 -0.78 -0.55 -6.28
C ILE A 41 -2.01 -0.95 -5.45
N GLU A 42 -1.76 -1.30 -4.19
CA GLU A 42 -2.78 -1.84 -3.27
C GLU A 42 -3.72 -0.79 -2.67
N ALA A 43 -3.32 0.49 -2.66
CA ALA A 43 -4.14 1.59 -2.18
C ALA A 43 -3.75 2.91 -2.85
N THR A 44 -4.73 3.80 -3.02
CA THR A 44 -4.44 5.21 -3.34
C THR A 44 -3.85 5.88 -2.10
N THR A 45 -2.64 6.41 -2.21
CA THR A 45 -1.96 7.11 -1.13
C THR A 45 -1.43 8.45 -1.62
N GLY A 46 -1.15 9.39 -0.73
CA GLY A 46 -0.83 10.77 -1.05
C GLY A 46 -1.26 11.69 0.08
N PRO A 47 -2.55 11.64 0.51
CA PRO A 47 -2.96 12.16 1.80
C PRO A 47 -2.21 11.42 2.91
N LEU A 48 -1.49 12.16 3.76
CA LEU A 48 -0.66 11.61 4.82
C LEU A 48 -1.51 10.89 5.87
N GLY A 49 -0.92 9.90 6.55
CA GLY A 49 -1.59 9.08 7.57
C GLY A 49 -2.54 8.00 7.03
N GLN A 50 -3.26 8.26 5.94
CA GLN A 50 -4.25 7.33 5.37
C GLN A 50 -3.65 5.98 4.94
N GLY A 51 -2.42 5.97 4.40
CA GLY A 51 -1.73 4.73 4.03
C GLY A 51 -1.50 3.78 5.21
N LEU A 52 -1.31 4.32 6.42
CA LEU A 52 -1.19 3.53 7.64
C LEU A 52 -2.54 2.94 8.06
N GLY A 53 -3.60 3.74 8.00
CA GLY A 53 -4.97 3.28 8.24
C GLY A 53 -5.37 2.13 7.30
N ASN A 54 -5.05 2.26 6.00
CA ASN A 54 -5.28 1.21 5.02
C ASN A 54 -4.54 -0.09 5.39
N ALA A 55 -3.27 0.00 5.75
CA ALA A 55 -2.46 -1.17 6.14
C ALA A 55 -3.01 -1.86 7.41
N VAL A 56 -3.43 -1.10 8.42
CA VAL A 56 -4.08 -1.66 9.62
C VAL A 56 -5.38 -2.38 9.24
N GLY A 57 -6.22 -1.78 8.39
CA GLY A 57 -7.44 -2.42 7.90
C GLY A 57 -7.17 -3.72 7.14
N MET A 58 -6.15 -3.74 6.27
CA MET A 58 -5.72 -4.95 5.56
C MET A 58 -5.25 -6.05 6.52
N ALA A 59 -4.50 -5.70 7.56
CA ALA A 59 -4.04 -6.67 8.56
C ALA A 59 -5.20 -7.28 9.37
N ILE A 60 -6.17 -6.45 9.78
CA ILE A 60 -7.39 -6.90 10.46
C ILE A 60 -8.18 -7.85 9.54
N ALA A 61 -8.40 -7.44 8.29
CA ALA A 61 -9.11 -8.26 7.31
C ALA A 61 -8.43 -9.61 7.07
N HIS A 62 -7.09 -9.63 6.96
CA HIS A 62 -6.32 -10.86 6.83
C HIS A 62 -6.50 -11.79 8.04
N LYS A 63 -6.41 -11.26 9.27
CA LYS A 63 -6.62 -12.04 10.51
C LYS A 63 -8.03 -12.63 10.59
N LEU A 64 -9.05 -11.84 10.29
CA LEU A 64 -10.45 -12.28 10.29
C LEU A 64 -10.70 -13.36 9.22
N PHE A 65 -10.15 -13.18 8.02
CA PHE A 65 -10.29 -14.14 6.93
C PHE A 65 -9.63 -15.49 7.28
N THR A 66 -8.38 -15.47 7.74
CA THR A 66 -7.64 -16.69 8.14
C THR A 66 -8.35 -17.46 9.26
N ASN A 67 -8.95 -16.76 10.23
CA ASN A 67 -9.75 -17.39 11.29
C ASN A 67 -11.02 -18.04 10.75
N LYS A 68 -11.69 -17.41 9.76
CA LYS A 68 -12.96 -17.92 9.20
C LYS A 68 -12.77 -19.18 8.35
N ILE A 69 -11.67 -19.27 7.62
CA ILE A 69 -11.40 -20.36 6.66
C ILE A 69 -10.61 -21.52 7.25
N GLY A 70 -10.24 -21.48 8.54
CA GLY A 70 -9.77 -22.65 9.28
C GLY A 70 -8.40 -23.19 8.86
N GLY A 71 -7.40 -22.32 8.67
CA GLY A 71 -6.00 -22.77 8.50
C GLY A 71 -5.62 -23.34 7.14
N VAL A 72 -6.51 -23.27 6.15
CA VAL A 72 -6.20 -23.61 4.74
C VAL A 72 -5.01 -22.79 4.21
N PHE A 73 -4.83 -21.57 4.72
CA PHE A 73 -3.66 -20.74 4.47
C PHE A 73 -2.65 -20.86 5.61
N ASN A 74 -1.65 -21.73 5.42
CA ASN A 74 -0.54 -21.97 6.35
C ASN A 74 0.70 -21.07 6.06
N HIS A 75 0.63 -20.16 5.09
CA HIS A 75 1.77 -19.27 4.83
C HIS A 75 1.65 -18.00 5.68
N LYS A 76 2.80 -17.51 6.18
CA LYS A 76 2.86 -16.22 6.87
C LYS A 76 2.75 -15.10 5.83
N SER A 77 1.64 -14.36 5.87
CA SER A 77 1.48 -13.12 5.12
C SER A 77 1.82 -11.93 6.01
N PHE A 78 2.55 -10.97 5.47
CA PHE A 78 2.90 -9.74 6.16
C PHE A 78 2.30 -8.56 5.41
N ILE A 79 1.74 -7.61 6.16
CA ILE A 79 1.32 -6.32 5.64
C ILE A 79 2.41 -5.32 6.04
N ILE A 80 3.01 -4.66 5.04
CA ILE A 80 4.12 -3.72 5.24
C ILE A 80 3.67 -2.34 4.79
N CYS A 81 3.82 -1.35 5.67
CA CYS A 81 3.52 0.05 5.39
C CYS A 81 4.78 0.91 5.59
N PHE A 82 5.17 1.69 4.58
CA PHE A 82 6.23 2.68 4.72
C PHE A 82 5.60 4.03 5.05
N VAL A 83 6.04 4.62 6.15
CA VAL A 83 5.56 5.90 6.66
C VAL A 83 6.74 6.82 6.94
N GLY A 84 6.52 8.12 6.75
CA GLY A 84 7.44 9.16 7.18
C GLY A 84 6.81 10.01 8.29
N ASP A 85 7.54 11.00 8.79
CA ASP A 85 7.12 11.84 9.92
C ASP A 85 5.78 12.53 9.69
N GLY A 86 5.53 13.01 8.46
CA GLY A 86 4.25 13.63 8.11
C GLY A 86 3.06 12.69 8.29
N CYS A 87 3.21 11.38 8.04
CA CYS A 87 2.16 10.42 8.37
C CYS A 87 1.98 10.31 9.88
N LEU A 88 3.07 10.26 10.65
CA LEU A 88 3.05 10.11 12.12
C LEU A 88 2.53 11.38 12.84
N GLN A 89 2.51 12.53 12.16
CA GLN A 89 1.92 13.76 12.69
C GLN A 89 0.40 13.82 12.51
N GLU A 90 -0.17 13.05 11.59
CA GLU A 90 -1.61 13.02 11.34
C GLU A 90 -2.35 12.25 12.44
N GLY A 91 -3.43 12.84 12.96
CA GLY A 91 -4.24 12.25 14.05
C GLY A 91 -4.73 10.83 13.76
N ILE A 92 -5.13 10.57 12.50
CA ILE A 92 -5.62 9.26 12.06
C ILE A 92 -4.58 8.15 12.24
N SER A 93 -3.29 8.48 12.20
CA SER A 93 -2.23 7.50 12.43
C SER A 93 -2.23 6.99 13.86
N TYR A 94 -2.56 7.84 14.84
CA TYR A 94 -2.68 7.45 16.24
C TYR A 94 -3.92 6.59 16.48
N GLU A 95 -5.04 6.94 15.86
CA GLU A 95 -6.27 6.13 15.92
C GLU A 95 -6.01 4.73 15.35
N ALA A 96 -5.44 4.66 14.14
CA ALA A 96 -5.15 3.39 13.47
C ALA A 96 -4.15 2.52 14.25
N THR A 97 -3.07 3.10 14.76
CA THR A 97 -2.06 2.36 15.54
C THR A 97 -2.55 1.92 16.91
N THR A 98 -3.43 2.70 17.55
CA THR A 98 -4.10 2.28 18.79
C THR A 98 -4.97 1.06 18.55
N ILE A 99 -5.75 1.04 17.46
CA ILE A 99 -6.55 -0.14 17.08
C ILE A 99 -5.66 -1.33 16.76
N ALA A 100 -4.54 -1.12 16.07
CA ALA A 100 -3.61 -2.19 15.70
C ALA A 100 -2.90 -2.83 16.91
N GLY A 101 -2.82 -2.12 18.04
CA GLY A 101 -2.23 -2.62 19.28
C GLY A 101 -3.15 -3.52 20.14
N LEU A 102 -4.43 -3.66 19.77
CA LEU A 102 -5.42 -4.52 20.43
C LEU A 102 -5.36 -5.97 19.91
#